data_AF-A0A1V5YSN2-F1
#
_entry.id   AF-A0A1V5YSN2-F1
#
_cell.length_a   1.000
_cell.length_b   1.000
_cell.length_c   1.000
_cell.angle_alpha   90.00
_cell.angle_beta   90.00
_cell.angle_gamma   90.00
#
_symmetry.space_group_name_H-M   'P 1'
#
loop_
_entity.id
_entity.type
_entity.pdbx_description
1 polymer ?
#
loop_
_entity_poly.entity_id
_entity_poly.type
_entity_poly.pdbx_seq_one_letter_code
_entity_poly.pdbx_strand_id
1 'polypeptide(L)' 'MAKQVSAPVKEPGIFARLQDFFDSVIAELKKVTWPTREDLMASTKVTLFIIAIMAGVVFVYDRVFSIFIMLILKLAA' A
#
# COMPACT_ATOMS: atom_id res chain seq x y z
N MET A 1 -35.63 44.91 -16.58
CA MET A 1 -34.74 44.11 -17.45
C MET A 1 -33.31 44.55 -17.19
N ALA A 2 -32.66 44.00 -16.17
CA ALA A 2 -31.25 44.30 -15.87
C ALA A 2 -30.39 43.22 -16.54
N LYS A 3 -29.53 43.72 -17.42
CA LYS A 3 -28.62 43.04 -18.35
C LYS A 3 -27.70 42.07 -17.60
N GLN A 4 -27.93 40.77 -17.78
CA GLN A 4 -26.94 39.72 -17.49
C GLN A 4 -25.75 39.95 -18.42
N VAL A 5 -24.73 40.65 -17.94
CA VAL A 5 -23.43 40.73 -18.60
C VAL A 5 -22.74 39.40 -18.34
N SER A 6 -22.95 38.48 -19.27
CA SER A 6 -22.17 37.25 -19.41
C SER A 6 -20.70 37.63 -19.53
N ALA A 7 -19.92 37.40 -18.48
CA ALA A 7 -18.47 37.50 -18.52
C ALA A 7 -17.93 36.52 -19.59
N PRO A 8 -16.90 36.91 -20.37
CA PRO A 8 -16.38 36.07 -21.43
C PRO A 8 -15.77 34.82 -20.80
N VAL A 9 -16.25 33.64 -21.22
CA VAL A 9 -15.64 32.36 -20.87
C VAL A 9 -14.25 32.33 -21.51
N LYS A 10 -13.26 32.80 -20.76
CA LYS A 10 -11.86 32.69 -21.12
C LYS A 10 -11.55 31.20 -21.05
N GLU A 11 -11.21 30.59 -22.20
CA GLU A 11 -10.84 29.18 -22.23
C GLU A 11 -9.85 28.90 -21.09
N PRO A 12 -10.14 27.94 -20.21
CA PRO A 12 -9.28 27.71 -19.06
C PRO A 12 -7.89 27.34 -19.61
N GLY A 13 -6.94 28.25 -19.44
CA GLY A 13 -5.56 28.00 -19.80
C GLY A 13 -5.06 26.75 -19.08
N ILE A 14 -4.01 26.13 -19.61
CA ILE A 14 -3.43 24.89 -19.05
C ILE A 14 -3.12 25.05 -17.55
N PHE A 15 -2.73 26.26 -17.13
CA PHE A 15 -2.52 26.62 -15.73
C PHE A 15 -3.79 26.59 -14.87
N ALA A 16 -4.95 27.00 -15.40
CA ALA A 16 -6.22 26.93 -14.68
C ALA A 16 -6.67 25.48 -14.49
N ARG A 17 -6.54 24.64 -15.53
CA ARG A 17 -6.82 23.20 -15.42
C ARG A 17 -5.91 22.51 -14.42
N LEU A 18 -4.63 22.87 -14.38
CA LEU A 18 -3.69 22.29 -13.43
C LEU A 18 -4.03 22.66 -11.98
N GLN A 19 -4.40 23.93 -11.73
CA GLN A 19 -4.90 24.37 -10.41
C GLN A 19 -6.13 23.57 -9.98
N ASP A 20 -7.13 23.43 -10.86
CA ASP A 20 -8.34 22.64 -10.57
C ASP A 20 -8.00 21.16 -10.26
N PHE A 21 -6.98 20.60 -10.93
CA PHE A 21 -6.45 19.25 -10.66
C PHE A 21 -5.80 19.14 -9.28
N PHE A 22 -5.00 20.12 -8.86
CA PHE A 22 -4.39 20.10 -7.53
C PHE A 22 -5.45 20.30 -6.43
N ASP A 23 -6.43 21.16 -6.65
CA ASP A 23 -7.52 21.39 -5.70
C ASP A 23 -8.38 20.13 -5.51
N SER A 24 -8.67 19.41 -6.60
CA SER A 24 -9.35 18.11 -6.54
C SER A 24 -8.53 17.03 -5.84
N VAL A 25 -7.22 16.92 -6.11
CA VAL A 25 -6.32 15.99 -5.39
C VAL A 25 -6.27 16.29 -3.89
N ILE A 26 -6.17 17.57 -3.51
CA ILE A 26 -6.17 17.97 -2.09
C ILE A 26 -7.52 17.66 -1.44
N ALA A 27 -8.63 17.85 -2.15
CA ALA A 27 -9.96 17.49 -1.66
C ALA A 27 -10.08 15.97 -1.43
N GLU A 28 -9.50 15.13 -2.29
CA GLU A 28 -9.43 13.68 -2.13
C GLU A 28 -8.50 13.28 -0.97
N LEU A 29 -7.34 13.92 -0.85
CA LEU A 29 -6.37 13.64 0.23
C LEU A 29 -6.94 13.98 1.61
N LYS A 30 -7.83 14.98 1.71
CA LYS A 30 -8.55 15.28 2.97
C LYS A 30 -9.52 14.15 3.38
N LYS A 31 -9.93 13.28 2.46
CA LYS A 31 -10.75 12.09 2.76
C LYS A 31 -9.91 10.92 3.28
N VAL A 32 -8.57 11.00 3.19
CA VAL A 32 -7.68 9.95 3.71
C VAL A 32 -7.72 10.01 5.23
N THR A 33 -8.34 9.00 5.83
CA THR A 33 -8.33 8.79 7.27
C THR A 33 -6.98 8.20 7.65
N TRP A 34 -6.04 9.06 8.06
CA TRP A 34 -4.75 8.60 8.55
C TRP A 34 -4.95 7.80 9.85
N PRO A 35 -4.37 6.59 9.93
CA PRO A 35 -4.50 5.74 11.09
C PRO A 35 -3.89 6.43 12.31
N THR A 36 -4.45 6.17 13.49
CA THR A 36 -3.82 6.63 14.73
C THR A 36 -2.51 5.87 14.95
N ARG A 37 -1.60 6.41 15.78
CA ARG A 37 -0.34 5.74 16.11
C ARG A 37 -0.57 4.35 16.70
N GLU A 38 -1.65 4.16 17.42
CA GLU A 38 -2.05 2.89 18.03
C GLU A 38 -2.47 1.87 16.98
N ASP A 39 -3.30 2.26 16.00
CA ASP A 39 -3.71 1.40 14.89
C ASP A 39 -2.52 0.94 14.04
N LEU A 40 -1.56 1.83 13.83
CA LEU A 40 -0.33 1.50 13.09
C LEU A 40 0.53 0.47 13.84
N MET A 41 0.66 0.62 15.17
CA MET A 41 1.38 -0.34 16.00
C MET A 41 0.65 -1.69 16.05
N ALA A 42 -0.68 -1.69 16.17
CA ALA A 42 -1.48 -2.90 16.19
C ALA A 42 -1.36 -3.69 14.88
N SER A 43 -1.53 -3.02 13.73
CA SER A 43 -1.44 -3.66 12.41
C SER A 43 -0.03 -4.18 12.11
N THR A 44 1.01 -3.45 12.52
CA THR A 44 2.40 -3.91 12.42
C THR A 44 2.67 -5.12 13.31
N LYS A 45 2.15 -5.13 14.54
CA LYS A 45 2.34 -6.23 15.51
C LYS A 45 1.72 -7.54 15.01
N VAL A 46 0.51 -7.47 14.46
CA VAL A 46 -0.17 -8.62 13.87
C VAL A 46 0.62 -9.16 12.68
N THR A 47 1.10 -8.27 11.81
CA THR A 47 1.92 -8.67 10.65
C THR A 47 3.22 -9.34 11.08
N LEU A 48 3.91 -8.79 12.08
CA LEU A 48 5.15 -9.36 12.63
C LEU A 48 4.91 -10.77 13.19
N PHE A 49 3.80 -10.96 13.89
CA PHE A 49 3.42 -12.26 14.45
C PHE A 49 3.19 -13.30 13.36
N ILE A 50 2.46 -12.94 12.30
CA ILE A 50 2.22 -13.83 11.15
C ILE A 50 3.54 -14.19 10.46
N ILE A 51 4.43 -13.22 10.24
CA ILE A 51 5.75 -13.45 9.64
C ILE A 51 6.58 -14.40 10.50
N ALA A 52 6.56 -14.24 11.83
CA ALA A 52 7.29 -15.11 12.75
C ALA A 52 6.83 -16.57 12.65
N ILE A 53 5.51 -16.80 12.56
CA ILE A 53 4.95 -18.14 12.36
C ILE A 53 5.39 -18.72 11.00
N MET A 54 5.25 -17.94 9.93
CA MET A 54 5.65 -18.36 8.58
C MET A 54 7.14 -18.71 8.53
N ALA A 55 8.00 -17.91 9.17
CA ALA A 55 9.43 -18.18 9.27
C ALA A 55 9.71 -19.49 10.02
N GLY A 56 8.98 -19.77 11.12
CA GLY A 56 9.09 -21.03 11.84
C GLY A 56 8.69 -22.24 10.97
N VAL A 57 7.60 -22.12 10.21
CA VAL A 57 7.15 -23.17 9.30
C VAL A 57 8.19 -23.43 8.20
N VAL A 58 8.68 -22.38 7.54
CA VAL A 58 9.72 -22.50 6.50
C VAL A 58 10.98 -23.14 7.07
N PHE A 59 11.42 -22.72 8.26
CA PHE A 59 12.58 -23.31 8.91
C PHE A 59 12.43 -24.83 9.15
N VAL A 60 11.24 -25.27 9.58
CA VAL A 60 10.96 -26.71 9.73
C VAL A 60 11.04 -27.42 8.39
N TYR A 61 10.42 -26.86 7.35
CA TYR A 61 10.50 -27.44 6.00
C TYR A 61 11.94 -27.53 5.51
N ASP A 62 12.75 -26.48 5.63
CA ASP A 62 14.14 -26.48 5.21
C ASP A 62 14.95 -27.59 5.89
N ARG A 63 14.70 -27.82 7.20
CA ARG A 63 15.34 -28.90 7.97
C ARG A 63 14.91 -30.27 7.49
N VAL A 64 13.61 -30.48 7.27
CA VAL A 64 13.07 -31.75 6.77
C VAL A 64 13.64 -32.08 5.39
N PHE A 65 13.63 -31.11 4.47
CA PHE A 65 14.21 -31.28 3.13
C PHE A 65 15.71 -31.55 3.17
N SER A 66 16.46 -30.84 4.03
CA SER A 66 17.90 -31.07 4.19
C SER A 66 18.22 -32.49 4.66
N ILE A 67 17.47 -33.00 5.64
CA ILE A 67 17.62 -34.37 6.13
C ILE A 67 17.24 -35.36 5.03
N PHE A 68 16.12 -35.15 4.36
CA PHE A 68 15.62 -36.02 3.29
C PHE A 68 16.63 -36.16 2.15
N ILE A 69 17.21 -35.03 1.69
CA ILE A 69 18.23 -35.02 0.65
C ILE A 69 19.51 -35.73 1.12
N MET A 70 19.98 -35.49 2.35
CA MET A 70 21.14 -36.20 2.89
C MET A 70 20.93 -37.72 2.97
N LEU A 71 19.71 -38.15 3.29
CA LEU A 71 19.35 -39.57 3.39
C LEU A 71 19.37 -40.24 2.01
N ILE A 72 18.84 -39.56 0.99
CA ILE A 72 18.93 -40.00 -0.41
C ILE A 72 20.38 -40.09 -0.88
N LEU A 73 21.19 -39.05 -0.62
CA LEU A 73 22.59 -39.03 -1.05
C LEU A 73 23.41 -40.15 -0.40
N LYS A 74 23.16 -40.46 0.88
CA LYS A 74 23.80 -41.58 1.58
C LYS A 74 23.35 -42.96 1.11
N LEU A 75 22.16 -43.08 0.54
CA LEU A 75 21.64 -44.34 0.01
C LEU A 75 22.12 -44.59 -1.42
N ALA A 76 22.40 -43.52 -2.17
CA ALA A 76 22.87 -43.58 -3.56
C ALA A 76 24.40 -43.69 -3.70
N ALA A 77 25.16 -43.28 -2.67
CA ALA A 77 26.61 -43.46 -2.55
C ALA A 77 26.95 -44.79 -1.87
#